data_AF-A0A3E0IA67-F1
#
_entry.id   AF-A0A3E0IA67-F1
#
_cell.length_a   1.000
_cell.length_b   1.000
_cell.length_c   1.000
_cell.angle_alpha   90.00
_cell.angle_beta   90.00
_cell.angle_gamma   90.00
#
_symmetry.space_group_name_H-M   'P 1'
#
loop_
_entity.id
_entity.type
_entity.pdbx_description
1 polymer ?
#
loop_
_entity_poly.entity_id
_entity_poly.type
_entity_poly.pdbx_seq_one_letter_code
_entity_poly.pdbx_strand_id
1 'polypeptide(L)'
;MSERPRSLRPRLADRRNARSAEPENEPEPLDLGLRPAIAVAAAGAVLQIVGLVMGVVSAPAGYTSWPLAAVLALLPPIAAAIFVGNRRPAAASALLAVFAAVSVGRAVAAVQLAVDASRVSRPDLVVVSGTVPPSASIGLWLLITGFAVTVVAGVLALDRDRPADEEPRRGLVVGAAGLGLLVAIGLVMAPFSSTDPLLPADGVFDSPTLTLVGGLLVALAMPVGAAVAASSGDADTVRGGIVGIGLAALVVGLPPAVAGYVIPVLHPSAGPWIALVGIALLVPFAFVSVGRQEPSLDEDVDLPSRRNLHLVAGIVGLVAAVSGLIAVALPLLSLPDGAAVPENYGIRLLLPASVLVGVLAVGLVVPGWAARLRPAFSVACAGIALAVASGFDTVLSATGVITSKATPGPGVWFGALALLLALVAVIVATLAGALEREDVDLSELESRPVLGWLALVVALLAVGAFGFPTVTGPDYESAGLWTFRIASTGSVVALVAVIVAAVLAARSRPSRGAALLFGAAGVAVVRALEFVVAGGRVAGSGPALGTWLAIACAVVLVVAAVLAMSGKPDSTT
;
A
#
# COMPACT_ATOMS: atom_id res chain seq x y z
N MET A 1 -49.28 -63.84 37.44
CA MET A 1 -50.20 -62.68 37.46
C MET A 1 -49.66 -61.68 38.47
N SER A 2 -49.07 -60.59 37.99
CA SER A 2 -48.52 -59.49 38.80
C SER A 2 -48.33 -58.30 37.85
N GLU A 3 -49.36 -57.46 37.76
CA GLU A 3 -49.31 -56.19 37.02
C GLU A 3 -48.28 -55.26 37.67
N ARG A 4 -47.34 -54.75 36.86
CA ARG A 4 -46.49 -53.61 37.24
C ARG A 4 -47.11 -52.31 36.70
N PRO A 5 -47.16 -51.24 37.50
CA PRO A 5 -47.70 -49.96 37.07
C PRO A 5 -46.71 -49.23 36.14
N ARG A 6 -47.25 -48.61 35.09
CA ARG A 6 -46.57 -47.66 34.21
C ARG A 6 -46.26 -46.38 34.99
N SER A 7 -44.98 -46.06 35.18
CA SER A 7 -44.55 -44.75 35.67
C SER A 7 -44.33 -43.77 34.52
N LEU A 8 -44.80 -42.55 34.77
CA LEU A 8 -44.95 -41.42 33.86
C LEU A 8 -43.62 -40.92 33.28
N ARG A 9 -43.59 -40.73 31.94
CA ARG A 9 -42.69 -39.77 31.30
C ARG A 9 -43.18 -38.35 31.63
N PRO A 10 -42.32 -37.43 32.10
CA PRO A 10 -42.72 -36.03 32.24
C PRO A 10 -42.99 -35.43 30.86
N ARG A 11 -44.16 -34.81 30.73
CA ARG A 11 -44.64 -34.10 29.55
C ARG A 11 -43.67 -32.98 29.17
N LEU A 12 -43.18 -33.02 27.94
CA LEU A 12 -42.52 -31.94 27.19
C LEU A 12 -43.51 -30.77 26.90
N ALA A 13 -44.27 -30.32 27.89
CA ALA A 13 -45.29 -29.29 27.73
C ALA A 13 -44.94 -27.96 28.41
N ASP A 14 -43.81 -27.87 29.13
CA ASP A 14 -43.48 -26.69 29.95
C ASP A 14 -42.36 -25.80 29.39
N ARG A 15 -41.75 -26.17 28.24
CA ARG A 15 -40.76 -25.30 27.57
C ARG A 15 -41.36 -24.27 26.60
N ARG A 16 -42.68 -24.30 26.34
CA ARG A 16 -43.33 -23.32 25.46
C ARG A 16 -43.81 -22.06 26.18
N ASN A 17 -43.98 -22.09 27.50
CA ASN A 17 -44.48 -20.94 28.27
C ASN A 17 -43.37 -20.08 28.90
N ALA A 18 -42.10 -20.40 28.64
CA ALA A 18 -40.95 -19.54 28.98
C ALA A 18 -40.49 -18.66 27.80
N ARG A 19 -41.31 -18.51 26.74
CA ARG A 19 -41.09 -17.60 25.61
C ARG A 19 -41.96 -16.34 25.65
N SER A 20 -42.50 -16.00 26.81
CA SER A 20 -43.25 -14.76 27.03
C SER A 20 -42.42 -13.80 27.88
N ALA A 21 -41.41 -13.23 27.24
CA ALA A 21 -40.83 -11.91 27.50
C ALA A 21 -39.75 -11.68 26.42
N GLU A 22 -40.15 -11.65 25.14
CA GLU A 22 -39.40 -10.85 24.19
C GLU A 22 -39.50 -9.41 24.71
N PRO A 23 -38.39 -8.73 25.03
CA PRO A 23 -38.45 -7.30 25.25
C PRO A 23 -39.02 -6.69 23.97
N GLU A 24 -40.14 -5.99 24.12
CA GLU A 24 -40.67 -5.16 23.04
C GLU A 24 -39.52 -4.36 22.44
N ASN A 25 -39.41 -4.38 21.12
CA ASN A 25 -38.52 -3.52 20.35
C ASN A 25 -38.84 -2.06 20.70
N GLU A 26 -38.26 -1.55 21.79
CA GLU A 26 -38.07 -0.14 21.99
C GLU A 26 -37.27 0.35 20.78
N PRO A 27 -37.74 1.35 20.02
CA PRO A 27 -36.96 1.93 18.95
C PRO A 27 -35.68 2.48 19.58
N GLU A 28 -34.57 1.78 19.33
CA GLU A 28 -33.22 2.17 19.68
C GLU A 28 -33.09 3.69 19.38
N PRO A 29 -32.80 4.53 20.39
CA PRO A 29 -32.89 5.96 20.23
C PRO A 29 -31.99 6.37 19.08
N LEU A 30 -32.56 7.08 18.08
CA LEU A 30 -31.81 7.71 16.99
C LEU A 30 -30.53 8.31 17.57
N ASP A 31 -29.38 7.73 17.22
CA ASP A 31 -28.07 8.03 17.79
C ASP A 31 -27.76 9.54 17.65
N LEU A 32 -28.22 10.34 18.62
CA LEU A 32 -28.11 11.80 18.65
C LEU A 32 -26.64 12.24 18.79
N GLY A 33 -25.76 11.32 19.17
CA GLY A 33 -24.36 11.56 19.51
C GLY A 33 -23.42 11.89 18.33
N LEU A 34 -23.71 11.47 17.09
CA LEU A 34 -22.80 11.70 15.95
C LEU A 34 -23.11 12.98 15.16
N ARG A 35 -24.29 13.56 15.35
CA ARG A 35 -24.68 14.85 14.76
C ARG A 35 -23.69 15.99 15.06
N PRO A 36 -23.18 16.17 16.30
CA PRO A 36 -22.17 17.20 16.56
C PRO A 36 -20.88 16.95 15.78
N ALA A 37 -20.40 15.71 15.67
CA ALA A 37 -19.20 15.39 14.89
C ALA A 37 -19.39 15.75 13.40
N ILE A 38 -20.55 15.44 12.81
CA ILE A 38 -20.88 15.79 11.42
C ILE A 38 -20.98 17.31 11.25
N ALA A 39 -21.61 18.02 12.18
CA ALA A 39 -21.73 19.48 12.14
C ALA A 39 -20.35 20.16 12.23
N VAL A 40 -19.47 19.67 13.11
CA VAL A 40 -18.09 20.13 13.23
C VAL A 40 -17.30 19.83 11.96
N ALA A 41 -17.46 18.63 11.37
CA ALA A 41 -16.83 18.30 10.08
C ALA A 41 -17.30 19.23 8.95
N ALA A 42 -18.60 19.54 8.88
CA ALA A 42 -19.17 20.48 7.92
C ALA A 42 -18.64 21.91 8.13
N ALA A 43 -18.53 22.36 9.38
CA ALA A 43 -17.92 23.65 9.69
C ALA A 43 -16.44 23.71 9.25
N GLY A 44 -15.68 22.65 9.49
CA GLY A 44 -14.31 22.51 8.99
C GLY A 44 -14.23 22.60 7.46
N ALA A 45 -15.14 21.93 6.75
CA ALA A 45 -15.24 22.01 5.28
C ALA A 45 -15.57 23.42 4.79
N VAL A 46 -16.50 24.13 5.44
CA VAL A 46 -16.84 25.52 5.13
C VAL A 46 -15.63 26.44 5.32
N LEU A 47 -14.88 26.28 6.42
CA LEU A 47 -13.64 27.05 6.64
C LEU A 47 -12.60 26.80 5.56
N GLN A 48 -12.43 25.55 5.11
CA GLN A 48 -11.54 25.23 4.00
C GLN A 48 -11.98 25.93 2.70
N ILE A 49 -13.28 25.92 2.39
CA ILE A 49 -13.84 26.57 1.21
C ILE A 49 -13.65 28.08 1.25
N VAL A 50 -14.01 28.72 2.36
CA VAL A 50 -13.85 30.17 2.53
C VAL A 50 -12.38 30.55 2.45
N GLY A 51 -11.48 29.75 3.06
CA GLY A 51 -10.04 29.95 2.96
C GLY A 51 -9.52 29.94 1.53
N LEU A 52 -10.02 29.03 0.69
CA LEU A 52 -9.66 28.97 -0.74
C LEU A 52 -10.23 30.15 -1.53
N VAL A 53 -11.48 30.54 -1.29
CA VAL A 53 -12.14 31.67 -1.99
C VAL A 53 -11.46 33.00 -1.66
N MET A 54 -11.01 33.18 -0.42
CA MET A 54 -10.27 34.37 0.02
C MET A 54 -8.82 34.41 -0.53
N GLY A 55 -8.39 33.35 -1.22
CA GLY A 55 -7.01 33.14 -1.68
C GLY A 55 -6.10 32.74 -0.53
N VAL A 56 -5.20 31.77 -0.74
CA VAL A 56 -4.34 31.20 0.32
C VAL A 56 -3.04 32.01 0.51
N VAL A 57 -2.54 32.61 -0.56
CA VAL A 57 -1.36 33.46 -0.56
C VAL A 57 -1.61 34.67 -1.45
N SER A 58 -0.74 35.68 -1.40
CA SER A 58 -0.80 36.88 -2.24
C SER A 58 -0.39 36.61 -3.70
N ALA A 59 -0.83 35.48 -4.27
CA ALA A 59 -0.66 35.06 -5.65
C ALA A 59 -1.87 34.23 -6.08
N PRO A 60 -2.29 34.31 -7.35
CA PRO A 60 -3.45 33.57 -7.83
C PRO A 60 -3.15 32.07 -7.96
N ALA A 61 -4.20 31.26 -7.88
CA ALA A 61 -4.14 29.86 -8.31
C ALA A 61 -4.02 29.78 -9.84
N GLY A 62 -3.42 28.69 -10.35
CA GLY A 62 -3.24 28.47 -11.78
C GLY A 62 -4.54 28.21 -12.55
N TYR A 63 -5.61 27.83 -11.84
CA TYR A 63 -6.96 27.69 -12.36
C TYR A 63 -7.98 27.89 -11.24
N THR A 64 -9.26 28.04 -11.58
CA THR A 64 -10.36 28.18 -10.61
C THR A 64 -10.67 26.85 -9.92
N SER A 65 -9.80 26.43 -9.01
CA SER A 65 -9.85 25.14 -8.29
C SER A 65 -10.91 25.08 -7.20
N TRP A 66 -11.36 26.24 -6.68
CA TRP A 66 -12.25 26.32 -5.52
C TRP A 66 -13.58 25.56 -5.66
N PRO A 67 -14.26 25.46 -6.83
CA PRO A 67 -15.51 24.70 -6.94
C PRO A 67 -15.27 23.19 -6.75
N LEU A 68 -14.20 22.68 -7.37
CA LEU A 68 -13.79 21.28 -7.22
C LEU A 68 -13.40 20.99 -5.76
N ALA A 69 -12.59 21.86 -5.16
CA ALA A 69 -12.19 21.72 -3.77
C ALA A 69 -13.38 21.82 -2.81
N ALA A 70 -14.40 22.63 -3.11
CA ALA A 70 -15.62 22.73 -2.31
C ALA A 70 -16.45 21.46 -2.35
N VAL A 71 -16.65 20.87 -3.53
CA VAL A 71 -17.30 19.57 -3.67
C VAL A 71 -16.54 18.52 -2.87
N LEU A 72 -15.22 18.45 -3.04
CA LEU A 72 -14.36 17.49 -2.34
C LEU A 72 -14.36 17.69 -0.82
N ALA A 73 -14.35 18.92 -0.33
CA ALA A 73 -14.39 19.23 1.11
C ALA A 73 -15.73 18.84 1.75
N LEU A 74 -16.84 18.95 1.01
CA LEU A 74 -18.17 18.59 1.51
C LEU A 74 -18.50 17.10 1.40
N LEU A 75 -17.80 16.34 0.55
CA LEU A 75 -18.06 14.91 0.37
C LEU A 75 -17.98 14.10 1.68
N PRO A 76 -16.94 14.21 2.53
CA PRO A 76 -16.86 13.46 3.78
C PRO A 76 -18.00 13.73 4.77
N PRO A 77 -18.36 14.99 5.12
CA PRO A 77 -19.50 15.23 6.02
C PRO A 77 -20.84 14.81 5.41
N ILE A 78 -21.03 14.95 4.09
CA ILE A 78 -22.23 14.45 3.41
C ILE A 78 -22.30 12.91 3.49
N ALA A 79 -21.20 12.22 3.20
CA ALA A 79 -21.14 10.75 3.29
C ALA A 79 -21.41 10.26 4.73
N ALA A 80 -20.84 10.93 5.73
CA ALA A 80 -21.12 10.64 7.14
C ALA A 80 -22.61 10.86 7.48
N ALA A 81 -23.22 11.95 7.00
CA ALA A 81 -24.65 12.22 7.18
C ALA A 81 -25.53 11.16 6.51
N ILE A 82 -25.17 10.71 5.30
CA ILE A 82 -25.87 9.61 4.60
C ILE A 82 -25.76 8.31 5.39
N PHE A 83 -24.59 7.97 5.92
CA PHE A 83 -24.41 6.78 6.76
C PHE A 83 -25.25 6.85 8.03
N VAL A 84 -25.30 7.98 8.72
CA VAL A 84 -26.20 8.18 9.87
C VAL A 84 -27.67 8.08 9.47
N GLY A 85 -28.07 8.69 8.36
CA GLY A 85 -29.43 8.60 7.82
C GLY A 85 -29.85 7.18 7.48
N ASN A 86 -28.90 6.36 7.01
CA ASN A 86 -29.08 4.95 6.71
C ASN A 86 -28.94 4.04 7.94
N ARG A 87 -28.91 4.61 9.16
CA ARG A 87 -28.75 3.89 10.44
C ARG A 87 -27.43 3.12 10.55
N ARG A 88 -26.35 3.64 9.97
CA ARG A 88 -24.98 3.09 10.03
C ARG A 88 -24.02 4.07 10.71
N PRO A 89 -24.22 4.41 12.00
CA PRO A 89 -23.39 5.39 12.70
C PRO A 89 -21.93 4.95 12.83
N ALA A 90 -21.67 3.64 12.88
CA ALA A 90 -20.33 3.07 12.94
C ALA A 90 -19.53 3.37 11.66
N ALA A 91 -20.14 3.19 10.49
CA ALA A 91 -19.55 3.58 9.20
C ALA A 91 -19.20 5.08 9.15
N ALA A 92 -20.12 5.93 9.62
CA ALA A 92 -19.91 7.37 9.66
C ALA A 92 -18.73 7.74 10.58
N SER A 93 -18.62 7.10 11.75
CA SER A 93 -17.54 7.36 12.70
C SER A 93 -16.17 6.99 12.14
N ALA A 94 -16.06 5.79 11.54
CA ALA A 94 -14.85 5.30 10.91
C ALA A 94 -14.39 6.19 9.75
N LEU A 95 -15.34 6.66 8.93
CA LEU A 95 -15.07 7.59 7.84
C LEU A 95 -14.47 8.90 8.35
N LEU A 96 -15.06 9.50 9.39
CA LEU A 96 -14.59 10.76 9.98
C LEU A 96 -13.23 10.60 10.67
N ALA A 97 -12.99 9.47 11.33
CA ALA A 97 -11.70 9.17 11.97
C ALA A 97 -10.54 9.10 10.95
N VAL A 98 -10.75 8.40 9.83
CA VAL A 98 -9.76 8.35 8.73
C VAL A 98 -9.51 9.75 8.18
N PHE A 99 -10.58 10.52 7.94
CA PHE A 99 -10.45 11.85 7.35
C PHE A 99 -9.73 12.85 8.29
N ALA A 100 -9.91 12.70 9.60
CA ALA A 100 -9.13 13.43 10.60
C ALA A 100 -7.64 13.09 10.53
N ALA A 101 -7.26 11.81 10.45
CA ALA A 101 -5.86 11.39 10.34
C ALA A 101 -5.17 12.00 9.11
N VAL A 102 -5.85 12.00 7.96
CA VAL A 102 -5.34 12.63 6.72
C VAL A 102 -5.26 14.15 6.85
N SER A 103 -6.19 14.77 7.59
CA SER A 103 -6.20 16.23 7.79
C SER A 103 -5.00 16.73 8.57
N VAL A 104 -4.43 15.92 9.48
CA VAL A 104 -3.17 16.25 10.17
C VAL A 104 -2.02 16.43 9.17
N GLY A 105 -1.83 15.46 8.26
CA GLY A 105 -0.79 15.54 7.23
C GLY A 105 -1.01 16.72 6.28
N ARG A 106 -2.27 16.99 5.89
CA ARG A 106 -2.62 18.16 5.06
C ARG A 106 -2.35 19.49 5.77
N ALA A 107 -2.60 19.59 7.07
CA ALA A 107 -2.29 20.78 7.85
C ALA A 107 -0.78 21.05 7.89
N VAL A 108 0.03 20.02 8.15
CA VAL A 108 1.50 20.14 8.13
C VAL A 108 2.00 20.57 6.75
N ALA A 109 1.50 19.97 5.67
CA ALA A 109 1.86 20.38 4.32
C ALA A 109 1.41 21.82 4.00
N ALA A 110 0.25 22.27 4.50
CA ALA A 110 -0.24 23.63 4.29
C ALA A 110 0.62 24.68 5.02
N VAL A 111 1.25 24.35 6.15
CA VAL A 111 2.19 25.26 6.84
C VAL A 111 3.37 25.63 5.93
N GLN A 112 3.78 24.76 5.00
CA GLN A 112 4.83 25.09 4.03
C GLN A 112 4.48 26.34 3.20
N LEU A 113 3.20 26.58 2.91
CA LEU A 113 2.75 27.77 2.16
C LEU A 113 2.97 29.08 2.95
N ALA A 114 3.03 29.01 4.29
CA ALA A 114 3.38 30.17 5.12
C ALA A 114 4.89 30.42 5.15
N VAL A 115 5.71 29.36 5.01
CA VAL A 115 7.17 29.44 5.05
C VAL A 115 7.71 29.88 3.70
N ASP A 116 7.37 29.13 2.65
CA ASP A 116 7.79 29.42 1.28
C ASP A 116 6.85 28.72 0.29
N ALA A 117 5.87 29.49 -0.20
CA ALA A 117 4.90 29.01 -1.18
C ALA A 117 5.50 28.80 -2.58
N SER A 118 6.69 29.34 -2.88
CA SER A 118 7.35 29.15 -4.19
C SER A 118 7.89 27.74 -4.41
N ARG A 119 8.06 26.98 -3.33
CA ARG A 119 8.57 25.60 -3.35
C ARG A 119 7.48 24.53 -3.26
N VAL A 120 6.22 24.93 -3.39
CA VAL A 120 5.08 24.03 -3.23
C VAL A 120 4.46 23.75 -4.60
N SER A 121 4.49 22.48 -5.02
CA SER A 121 3.91 21.98 -6.27
C SER A 121 2.38 21.87 -6.21
N ARG A 122 1.70 22.99 -5.90
CA ARG A 122 0.24 23.09 -5.74
C ARG A 122 -0.34 24.20 -6.63
N PRO A 123 -0.37 24.01 -7.96
CA PRO A 123 -0.95 24.97 -8.90
C PRO A 123 -2.46 25.17 -8.67
N ASP A 124 -3.11 24.26 -7.96
CA ASP A 124 -4.48 24.42 -7.46
C ASP A 124 -4.61 25.50 -6.38
N LEU A 125 -3.53 25.87 -5.70
CA LEU A 125 -3.52 26.87 -4.63
C LEU A 125 -2.74 28.14 -5.00
N VAL A 126 -1.61 27.98 -5.69
CA VAL A 126 -0.68 29.07 -6.03
C VAL A 126 0.11 28.76 -7.29
N VAL A 127 0.28 29.77 -8.15
CA VAL A 127 1.27 29.79 -9.23
C VAL A 127 2.16 31.02 -9.03
N VAL A 128 3.47 30.80 -8.86
CA VAL A 128 4.44 31.88 -8.65
C VAL A 128 5.01 32.32 -9.99
N SER A 129 4.75 33.58 -10.35
CA SER A 129 5.17 34.18 -11.63
C SER A 129 6.24 35.27 -11.48
N GLY A 130 6.69 35.55 -10.26
CA GLY A 130 7.64 36.62 -9.95
C GLY A 130 8.76 36.19 -9.00
N THR A 131 9.78 37.03 -8.86
CA THR A 131 10.96 36.79 -8.01
C THR A 131 10.71 37.11 -6.53
N VAL A 132 9.60 37.77 -6.19
CA VAL A 132 9.20 38.07 -4.82
C VAL A 132 8.32 36.93 -4.29
N PRO A 133 8.69 36.25 -3.20
CA PRO A 133 7.89 35.18 -2.62
C PRO A 133 6.52 35.71 -2.19
N PRO A 134 5.42 35.02 -2.55
CA PRO A 134 4.09 35.47 -2.13
C PRO A 134 3.91 35.28 -0.62
N SER A 135 3.28 36.26 0.01
CA SER A 135 3.00 36.27 1.45
C SER A 135 1.75 35.46 1.77
N ALA A 136 1.72 34.83 2.96
CA ALA A 136 0.53 34.17 3.46
C ALA A 136 -0.64 35.13 3.64
N SER A 137 -1.84 34.74 3.21
CA SER A 137 -3.05 35.52 3.40
C SER A 137 -3.88 35.00 4.59
N ILE A 138 -4.99 35.67 4.90
CA ILE A 138 -5.97 35.18 5.87
C ILE A 138 -6.61 33.84 5.44
N GLY A 139 -6.67 33.57 4.13
CA GLY A 139 -7.25 32.34 3.59
C GLY A 139 -6.45 31.09 3.97
N LEU A 140 -5.12 31.19 4.08
CA LEU A 140 -4.28 30.09 4.56
C LEU A 140 -4.62 29.70 6.01
N TRP A 141 -4.79 30.70 6.87
CA TRP A 141 -5.12 30.45 8.28
C TRP A 141 -6.51 29.85 8.44
N LEU A 142 -7.48 30.28 7.63
CA LEU A 142 -8.80 29.66 7.56
C LEU A 142 -8.72 28.20 7.07
N LEU A 143 -7.89 27.92 6.08
CA LEU A 143 -7.66 26.57 5.56
C LEU A 143 -7.06 25.65 6.65
N ILE A 144 -6.00 26.10 7.33
CA ILE A 144 -5.36 25.36 8.43
C ILE A 144 -6.35 25.14 9.59
N THR A 145 -7.10 26.18 9.95
CA THR A 145 -8.14 26.08 11.00
C THR A 145 -9.21 25.08 10.60
N GLY A 146 -9.61 25.07 9.32
CA GLY A 146 -10.53 24.08 8.78
C GLY A 146 -10.03 22.65 8.95
N PHE A 147 -8.74 22.37 8.73
CA PHE A 147 -8.14 21.06 9.01
C PHE A 147 -8.16 20.72 10.51
N ALA A 148 -7.83 21.68 11.38
CA ALA A 148 -7.88 21.47 12.82
C ALA A 148 -9.30 21.13 13.31
N VAL A 149 -10.32 21.83 12.80
CA VAL A 149 -11.73 21.54 13.10
C VAL A 149 -12.12 20.15 12.58
N THR A 150 -11.65 19.74 11.40
CA THR A 150 -11.85 18.37 10.90
C THR A 150 -11.21 17.32 11.80
N VAL A 151 -10.03 17.58 12.37
CA VAL A 151 -9.41 16.67 13.36
C VAL A 151 -10.29 16.53 14.60
N VAL A 152 -10.81 17.64 15.13
CA VAL A 152 -11.74 17.63 16.27
C VAL A 152 -12.99 16.80 15.95
N ALA A 153 -13.54 16.93 14.73
CA ALA A 153 -14.69 16.13 14.31
C ALA A 153 -14.41 14.61 14.35
N GLY A 154 -13.21 14.19 13.92
CA GLY A 154 -12.81 12.77 13.99
C GLY A 154 -12.61 12.29 15.43
N VAL A 155 -12.04 13.11 16.31
CA VAL A 155 -11.90 12.77 17.74
C VAL A 155 -13.27 12.59 18.39
N LEU A 156 -14.22 13.50 18.13
CA LEU A 156 -15.60 13.38 18.61
C LEU A 156 -16.35 12.16 18.05
N ALA A 157 -15.88 11.62 16.92
CA ALA A 157 -16.42 10.40 16.33
C ALA A 157 -15.82 9.11 16.94
N LEU A 158 -14.59 9.15 17.45
CA LEU A 158 -13.86 8.02 18.02
C LEU A 158 -14.23 7.66 19.45
N ASP A 159 -14.73 8.62 20.24
CA ASP A 159 -14.99 8.49 21.70
C ASP A 159 -16.19 7.59 22.06
N ARG A 160 -16.45 6.55 21.26
CA ARG A 160 -17.62 5.67 21.38
C ARG A 160 -17.21 4.23 21.17
N ASP A 161 -16.58 3.66 22.20
CA ASP A 161 -16.27 2.25 22.31
C ASP A 161 -17.55 1.42 22.10
N ARG A 162 -17.55 0.60 21.05
CA ARG A 162 -18.47 -0.52 20.93
C ARG A 162 -17.64 -1.80 21.09
N PRO A 163 -18.09 -2.75 21.91
CA PRO A 163 -17.41 -4.04 22.02
C PRO A 163 -17.39 -4.69 20.63
N ALA A 164 -16.20 -5.11 20.20
CA ALA A 164 -16.05 -5.88 18.98
C ALA A 164 -16.45 -7.33 19.29
N ASP A 165 -17.65 -7.72 18.83
CA ASP A 165 -18.17 -9.07 19.06
C ASP A 165 -17.60 -10.11 18.07
N GLU A 166 -16.92 -9.68 17.00
CA GLU A 166 -16.34 -10.55 15.97
C GLU A 166 -14.81 -10.43 15.90
N GLU A 167 -14.12 -11.58 15.74
CA GLU A 167 -12.68 -11.61 15.54
C GLU A 167 -12.27 -10.94 14.21
N PRO A 168 -11.17 -10.18 14.17
CA PRO A 168 -10.69 -9.53 12.96
C PRO A 168 -10.34 -10.54 11.85
N ARG A 169 -10.97 -10.39 10.68
CA ARG A 169 -10.64 -11.20 9.49
C ARG A 169 -9.27 -10.83 8.95
N ARG A 170 -8.25 -11.61 9.29
CA ARG A 170 -6.84 -11.31 8.95
C ARG A 170 -6.61 -11.10 7.45
N GLY A 171 -7.35 -11.79 6.59
CA GLY A 171 -7.26 -11.61 5.13
C GLY A 171 -7.72 -10.24 4.69
N LEU A 172 -8.85 -9.78 5.22
CA LEU A 172 -9.40 -8.48 4.93
C LEU A 172 -8.45 -7.35 5.35
N VAL A 173 -7.80 -7.47 6.51
CA VAL A 173 -6.76 -6.53 6.99
C VAL A 173 -5.60 -6.42 6.02
N VAL A 174 -5.01 -7.55 5.61
CA VAL A 174 -3.83 -7.55 4.74
C VAL A 174 -4.18 -7.06 3.33
N GLY A 175 -5.34 -7.46 2.79
CA GLY A 175 -5.82 -7.01 1.48
C GLY A 175 -6.09 -5.51 1.45
N ALA A 176 -6.78 -5.00 2.47
CA ALA A 176 -7.07 -3.57 2.60
C ALA A 176 -5.77 -2.75 2.78
N ALA A 177 -4.83 -3.21 3.61
CA ALA A 177 -3.53 -2.56 3.79
C ALA A 177 -2.73 -2.50 2.48
N GLY A 178 -2.69 -3.60 1.71
CA GLY A 178 -1.99 -3.65 0.44
C GLY A 178 -2.60 -2.73 -0.63
N LEU A 179 -3.94 -2.67 -0.71
CA LEU A 179 -4.63 -1.75 -1.62
C LEU A 179 -4.51 -0.29 -1.15
N GLY A 180 -4.50 -0.03 0.16
CA GLY A 180 -4.19 1.28 0.74
C GLY A 180 -2.75 1.72 0.44
N LEU A 181 -1.79 0.79 0.41
CA LEU A 181 -0.43 1.06 0.00
C LEU A 181 -0.34 1.45 -1.48
N LEU A 182 -1.12 0.80 -2.36
CA LEU A 182 -1.22 1.19 -3.77
C LEU A 182 -1.72 2.64 -3.93
N VAL A 183 -2.72 3.03 -3.14
CA VAL A 183 -3.18 4.43 -3.08
C VAL A 183 -2.07 5.37 -2.61
N ALA A 184 -1.36 5.00 -1.54
CA ALA A 184 -0.24 5.79 -1.01
C ALA A 184 0.87 6.01 -2.04
N ILE A 185 1.24 4.97 -2.81
CA ILE A 185 2.24 5.06 -3.87
C ILE A 185 1.83 6.13 -4.89
N GLY A 186 0.57 6.11 -5.36
CA GLY A 186 0.07 7.09 -6.31
C GLY A 186 0.09 8.53 -5.76
N LEU A 187 -0.21 8.72 -4.47
CA LEU A 187 -0.20 10.04 -3.81
C LEU A 187 1.20 10.60 -3.55
N VAL A 188 2.21 9.75 -3.44
CA VAL A 188 3.61 10.15 -3.20
C VAL A 188 4.33 10.55 -4.49
N MET A 189 3.90 10.02 -5.62
CA MET A 189 4.43 10.39 -6.93
C MET A 189 4.04 11.82 -7.32
N ALA A 190 4.78 12.40 -8.27
CA ALA A 190 4.44 13.69 -8.85
C ALA A 190 2.98 13.69 -9.36
N PRO A 191 2.18 14.72 -9.05
CA PRO A 191 0.77 14.78 -9.47
C PRO A 191 0.60 15.20 -10.94
N PHE A 192 1.56 15.91 -11.52
CA PHE A 192 1.61 16.30 -12.93
C PHE A 192 3.07 16.29 -13.40
N SER A 193 3.31 16.59 -14.67
CA SER A 193 4.63 16.96 -15.19
C SER A 193 4.56 18.39 -15.74
N SER A 194 5.69 19.10 -15.76
CA SER A 194 5.75 20.52 -16.15
C SER A 194 6.83 20.73 -17.20
N THR A 195 6.53 21.60 -18.17
CA THR A 195 7.52 22.13 -19.13
C THR A 195 8.07 23.49 -18.72
N ASP A 196 7.57 24.06 -17.61
CA ASP A 196 8.03 25.33 -17.04
C ASP A 196 8.97 25.08 -15.85
N PRO A 197 10.24 25.56 -15.90
CA PRO A 197 11.16 25.47 -14.77
C PRO A 197 10.69 26.19 -13.51
N LEU A 198 9.79 27.17 -13.62
CA LEU A 198 9.26 27.93 -12.48
C LEU A 198 8.09 27.22 -11.78
N LEU A 199 7.56 26.14 -12.37
CA LEU A 199 6.50 25.32 -11.80
C LEU A 199 7.00 23.87 -11.67
N PRO A 200 7.80 23.57 -10.63
CA PRO A 200 8.34 22.24 -10.45
C PRO A 200 7.22 21.22 -10.21
N ALA A 201 7.38 20.07 -10.85
CA ALA A 201 6.43 18.96 -10.80
C ALA A 201 6.88 17.91 -9.79
N ASP A 202 7.21 18.36 -8.56
CA ASP A 202 7.85 17.51 -7.57
C ASP A 202 6.89 16.47 -6.97
N GLY A 203 7.40 15.26 -6.78
CA GLY A 203 6.78 14.27 -5.90
C GLY A 203 7.02 14.61 -4.43
N VAL A 204 6.44 13.82 -3.53
CA VAL A 204 6.57 14.04 -2.07
C VAL A 204 8.03 13.95 -1.63
N PHE A 205 8.84 13.06 -2.22
CA PHE A 205 10.26 12.88 -1.86
C PHE A 205 11.17 14.03 -2.31
N ASP A 206 10.80 14.73 -3.37
CA ASP A 206 11.56 15.86 -3.91
C ASP A 206 11.10 17.21 -3.29
N SER A 207 10.07 17.16 -2.44
CA SER A 207 9.43 18.34 -1.86
C SER A 207 10.13 18.87 -0.60
N PRO A 208 9.91 20.15 -0.22
CA PRO A 208 10.43 20.73 1.02
C PRO A 208 10.01 19.93 2.27
N THR A 209 10.81 20.01 3.34
CA THR A 209 10.67 19.15 4.53
C THR A 209 9.26 19.10 5.12
N LEU A 210 8.53 20.22 5.20
CA LEU A 210 7.17 20.22 5.73
C LEU A 210 6.17 19.54 4.78
N THR A 211 6.31 19.76 3.47
CA THR A 211 5.52 19.06 2.45
C THR A 211 5.84 17.57 2.44
N LEU A 212 7.12 17.20 2.57
CA LEU A 212 7.58 15.82 2.68
C LEU A 212 6.94 15.14 3.89
N VAL A 213 7.05 15.73 5.08
CA VAL A 213 6.47 15.16 6.31
C VAL A 213 4.95 15.07 6.19
N GLY A 214 4.27 16.14 5.76
CA GLY A 214 2.82 16.13 5.59
C GLY A 214 2.35 15.10 4.55
N GLY A 215 3.05 15.01 3.42
CA GLY A 215 2.79 14.02 2.37
C GLY A 215 3.01 12.58 2.83
N LEU A 216 4.09 12.31 3.58
CA LEU A 216 4.35 11.00 4.16
C LEU A 216 3.32 10.60 5.23
N LEU A 217 2.85 11.55 6.04
CA LEU A 217 1.75 11.31 6.99
C LEU A 217 0.46 10.92 6.27
N VAL A 218 0.10 11.64 5.20
CA VAL A 218 -1.06 11.28 4.35
C VAL A 218 -0.86 9.92 3.70
N ALA A 219 0.31 9.66 3.14
CA ALA A 219 0.64 8.39 2.49
C ALA A 219 0.57 7.22 3.47
N LEU A 220 1.08 7.37 4.69
CA LEU A 220 1.03 6.36 5.75
C LEU A 220 -0.41 6.11 6.24
N ALA A 221 -1.23 7.16 6.30
CA ALA A 221 -2.62 7.05 6.71
C ALA A 221 -3.44 6.14 5.78
N MET A 222 -3.07 5.98 4.50
CA MET A 222 -3.80 5.12 3.57
C MET A 222 -3.71 3.62 3.93
N PRO A 223 -2.53 2.96 3.97
CA PRO A 223 -2.44 1.54 4.34
C PRO A 223 -2.77 1.29 5.81
N VAL A 224 -2.35 2.19 6.72
CA VAL A 224 -2.61 2.02 8.16
C VAL A 224 -4.10 2.21 8.45
N GLY A 225 -4.73 3.25 7.91
CA GLY A 225 -6.17 3.46 8.04
C GLY A 225 -6.96 2.30 7.43
N ALA A 226 -6.50 1.74 6.30
CA ALA A 226 -7.16 0.60 5.66
C ALA A 226 -7.08 -0.63 6.54
N ALA A 227 -5.90 -0.91 7.10
CA ALA A 227 -5.68 -2.02 8.02
C ALA A 227 -6.52 -1.88 9.31
N VAL A 228 -6.55 -0.68 9.90
CA VAL A 228 -7.30 -0.41 11.13
C VAL A 228 -8.81 -0.54 10.87
N ALA A 229 -9.33 0.07 9.81
CA ALA A 229 -10.74 -0.08 9.44
C ALA A 229 -11.10 -1.56 9.19
N ALA A 230 -10.23 -2.28 8.49
CA ALA A 230 -10.37 -3.69 8.18
C ALA A 230 -10.22 -4.62 9.41
N SER A 231 -9.63 -4.13 10.50
CA SER A 231 -9.49 -4.90 11.74
C SER A 231 -10.74 -4.88 12.61
N SER A 232 -11.74 -4.07 12.26
CA SER A 232 -13.03 -4.02 12.96
C SER A 232 -13.85 -5.28 12.71
N GLY A 233 -14.46 -5.82 13.77
CA GLY A 233 -15.47 -6.87 13.68
C GLY A 233 -16.79 -6.39 13.06
N ASP A 234 -17.08 -5.08 13.11
CA ASP A 234 -18.28 -4.50 12.49
C ASP A 234 -18.07 -4.18 11.00
N ALA A 235 -18.91 -4.81 10.17
CA ALA A 235 -19.03 -4.63 8.73
C ALA A 235 -19.19 -3.16 8.29
N ASP A 236 -19.95 -2.38 9.06
CA ASP A 236 -20.24 -0.99 8.71
C ASP A 236 -19.02 -0.10 8.98
N THR A 237 -18.32 -0.31 10.10
CA THR A 237 -17.02 0.33 10.39
C THR A 237 -15.99 0.07 9.29
N VAL A 238 -15.87 -1.18 8.82
CA VAL A 238 -14.97 -1.55 7.71
C VAL A 238 -15.31 -0.76 6.43
N ARG A 239 -16.58 -0.77 6.02
CA ARG A 239 -17.05 -0.07 4.82
C ARG A 239 -16.86 1.44 4.92
N GLY A 240 -17.23 2.03 6.06
CA GLY A 240 -17.11 3.45 6.32
C GLY A 240 -15.66 3.92 6.33
N GLY A 241 -14.79 3.19 7.02
CA GLY A 241 -13.35 3.48 7.04
C GLY A 241 -12.73 3.39 5.65
N ILE A 242 -13.00 2.32 4.89
CA ILE A 242 -12.46 2.16 3.53
C ILE A 242 -13.00 3.21 2.55
N VAL A 243 -14.29 3.54 2.60
CA VAL A 243 -14.85 4.67 1.83
C VAL A 243 -14.19 5.98 2.24
N GLY A 244 -13.93 6.18 3.54
CA GLY A 244 -13.20 7.33 4.06
C GLY A 244 -11.80 7.47 3.47
N ILE A 245 -11.06 6.37 3.31
CA ILE A 245 -9.74 6.36 2.68
C ILE A 245 -9.84 6.76 1.20
N GLY A 246 -10.80 6.18 0.48
CA GLY A 246 -11.05 6.53 -0.91
C GLY A 246 -11.37 8.01 -1.09
N LEU A 247 -12.28 8.56 -0.28
CA LEU A 247 -12.62 9.98 -0.30
C LEU A 247 -11.44 10.87 0.10
N ALA A 248 -10.68 10.48 1.13
CA ALA A 248 -9.51 11.23 1.56
C ALA A 248 -8.43 11.31 0.47
N ALA A 249 -8.19 10.19 -0.23
CA ALA A 249 -7.27 10.14 -1.36
C ALA A 249 -7.73 11.01 -2.53
N LEU A 250 -9.03 11.04 -2.85
CA LEU A 250 -9.59 11.95 -3.86
C LEU A 250 -9.42 13.41 -3.46
N VAL A 251 -9.71 13.76 -2.21
CA VAL A 251 -9.55 15.13 -1.68
C VAL A 251 -8.11 15.62 -1.79
N VAL A 252 -7.13 14.74 -1.59
CA VAL A 252 -5.71 15.08 -1.65
C VAL A 252 -5.20 15.12 -3.09
N GLY A 253 -5.47 14.08 -3.88
CA GLY A 253 -4.83 13.85 -5.18
C GLY A 253 -5.54 14.49 -6.36
N LEU A 254 -6.86 14.67 -6.31
CA LEU A 254 -7.63 15.10 -7.48
C LEU A 254 -7.38 16.57 -7.89
N PRO A 255 -7.32 17.57 -6.97
CA PRO A 255 -7.05 18.95 -7.38
C PRO A 255 -5.75 19.14 -8.17
N PRO A 256 -4.57 18.71 -7.69
CA PRO A 256 -3.34 18.89 -8.45
C PRO A 256 -3.31 18.01 -9.72
N ALA A 257 -4.03 16.88 -9.77
CA ALA A 257 -4.14 16.08 -10.99
C ALA A 257 -4.92 16.81 -12.10
N VAL A 258 -6.00 17.51 -11.76
CA VAL A 258 -6.79 18.30 -12.72
C VAL A 258 -5.96 19.45 -13.30
N ALA A 259 -5.02 20.01 -12.54
CA ALA A 259 -4.11 21.04 -13.04
C ALA A 259 -3.32 20.58 -14.28
N GLY A 260 -2.94 19.30 -14.35
CA GLY A 260 -2.26 18.70 -15.50
C GLY A 260 -3.09 18.62 -16.78
N TYR A 261 -4.39 18.89 -16.72
CA TYR A 261 -5.28 18.95 -17.89
C TYR A 261 -5.74 20.37 -18.22
N VAL A 262 -5.82 21.24 -17.22
CA VAL A 262 -6.39 22.59 -17.36
C VAL A 262 -5.31 23.64 -17.64
N ILE A 263 -4.11 23.47 -17.08
CA ILE A 263 -3.02 24.42 -17.25
C ILE A 263 -2.18 24.00 -18.46
N PRO A 264 -2.03 24.85 -19.51
CA PRO A 264 -1.40 24.46 -20.77
C PRO A 264 0.04 23.94 -20.67
N VAL A 265 0.77 24.36 -19.64
CA VAL A 265 2.19 24.05 -19.45
C VAL A 265 2.40 22.79 -18.60
N LEU A 266 1.32 22.27 -18.00
CA LEU A 266 1.30 21.06 -17.20
C LEU A 266 0.71 19.90 -18.01
N HIS A 267 1.18 18.70 -17.71
CA HIS A 267 0.70 17.48 -18.36
C HIS A 267 0.37 16.40 -17.32
N PRO A 268 -0.55 15.47 -17.64
CA PRO A 268 -0.90 14.38 -16.73
C PRO A 268 0.30 13.50 -16.41
N SER A 269 0.37 13.00 -15.18
CA SER A 269 1.41 12.09 -14.71
C SER A 269 0.81 10.75 -14.27
N ALA A 270 1.66 9.75 -13.99
CA ALA A 270 1.21 8.44 -13.55
C ALA A 270 0.63 8.40 -12.12
N GLY A 271 1.06 9.31 -11.23
CA GLY A 271 0.72 9.28 -9.80
C GLY A 271 -0.78 9.25 -9.53
N PRO A 272 -1.56 10.24 -10.02
CA PRO A 272 -3.01 10.27 -9.82
C PRO A 272 -3.72 9.04 -10.39
N TRP A 273 -3.28 8.52 -11.54
CA TRP A 273 -3.87 7.31 -12.13
C TRP A 273 -3.66 6.07 -11.26
N ILE A 274 -2.46 5.90 -10.70
CA ILE A 274 -2.16 4.80 -9.76
C ILE A 274 -3.04 4.92 -8.51
N ALA A 275 -3.19 6.13 -7.95
CA ALA A 275 -4.05 6.36 -6.81
C ALA A 275 -5.52 6.03 -7.12
N LEU A 276 -6.03 6.46 -8.28
CA LEU A 276 -7.40 6.17 -8.73
C LEU A 276 -7.64 4.67 -8.93
N VAL A 277 -6.69 3.94 -9.53
CA VAL A 277 -6.76 2.48 -9.63
C VAL A 277 -6.77 1.83 -8.25
N GLY A 278 -5.93 2.30 -7.33
CA GLY A 278 -5.93 1.85 -5.94
C GLY A 278 -7.29 2.04 -5.26
N ILE A 279 -7.92 3.20 -5.42
CA ILE A 279 -9.26 3.49 -4.87
C ILE A 279 -10.32 2.60 -5.53
N ALA A 280 -10.27 2.46 -6.85
CA ALA A 280 -11.21 1.65 -7.62
C ALA A 280 -11.13 0.15 -7.29
N LEU A 281 -10.00 -0.33 -6.79
CA LEU A 281 -9.85 -1.69 -6.27
C LEU A 281 -10.22 -1.79 -4.78
N LEU A 282 -9.78 -0.82 -3.96
CA LEU A 282 -9.96 -0.82 -2.51
C LEU A 282 -11.43 -0.72 -2.09
N VAL A 283 -12.21 0.17 -2.72
CA VAL A 283 -13.61 0.41 -2.31
C VAL A 283 -14.49 -0.82 -2.61
N PRO A 284 -14.52 -1.39 -3.83
CA PRO A 284 -15.30 -2.60 -4.11
C PRO A 284 -14.83 -3.81 -3.29
N PHE A 285 -13.52 -3.91 -3.01
CA PHE A 285 -12.96 -4.96 -2.16
C PHE A 285 -13.65 -5.00 -0.79
N ALA A 286 -13.89 -3.85 -0.16
CA ALA A 286 -14.61 -3.77 1.13
C ALA A 286 -16.05 -4.31 1.04
N PHE A 287 -16.78 -4.00 -0.03
CA PHE A 287 -18.18 -4.42 -0.16
C PHE A 287 -18.33 -5.91 -0.45
N VAL A 288 -17.44 -6.48 -1.26
CA VAL A 288 -17.47 -7.90 -1.64
C VAL A 288 -16.99 -8.79 -0.49
N SER A 289 -15.96 -8.35 0.25
CA SER A 289 -15.33 -9.19 1.30
C SER A 289 -16.15 -9.25 2.60
N VAL A 290 -16.88 -8.19 2.94
CA VAL A 290 -17.71 -8.10 4.15
C VAL A 290 -19.05 -8.85 4.01
N GLY A 291 -19.52 -9.13 2.79
CA GLY A 291 -20.84 -9.74 2.53
C GLY A 291 -20.88 -11.28 2.55
N ARG A 292 -19.74 -11.96 2.70
CA ARG A 292 -19.71 -13.42 2.86
C ARG A 292 -19.91 -13.76 4.34
N GLN A 293 -21.14 -14.17 4.69
CA GLN A 293 -21.38 -14.98 5.88
C GLN A 293 -20.75 -16.35 5.62
N GLU A 294 -19.82 -16.75 6.47
CA GLU A 294 -19.31 -18.11 6.47
C GLU A 294 -20.41 -19.04 7.00
N PRO A 295 -20.73 -20.14 6.30
CA PRO A 295 -21.56 -21.19 6.87
C PRO A 295 -20.91 -21.67 8.17
N SER A 296 -21.73 -21.88 9.20
CA SER A 296 -21.30 -22.44 10.49
C SER A 296 -20.46 -23.69 10.31
N LEU A 297 -19.41 -23.82 11.14
CA LEU A 297 -18.32 -24.81 11.19
C LEU A 297 -18.71 -26.30 11.29
N ASP A 298 -19.91 -26.71 10.86
CA ASP A 298 -20.35 -28.12 10.84
C ASP A 298 -20.35 -28.75 9.43
N GLU A 299 -19.99 -28.00 8.38
CA GLU A 299 -19.89 -28.51 7.01
C GLU A 299 -18.45 -28.40 6.48
N ASP A 300 -17.70 -29.51 6.55
CA ASP A 300 -16.43 -29.75 5.84
C ASP A 300 -16.65 -29.74 4.30
N VAL A 301 -17.01 -28.58 3.77
CA VAL A 301 -17.11 -28.34 2.32
C VAL A 301 -15.81 -27.65 1.90
N ASP A 302 -14.93 -28.41 1.26
CA ASP A 302 -13.68 -27.94 0.67
C ASP A 302 -13.97 -26.80 -0.34
N LEU A 303 -13.79 -25.55 0.09
CA LEU A 303 -14.30 -24.38 -0.64
C LEU A 303 -13.49 -24.16 -1.95
N PRO A 304 -14.13 -24.16 -3.13
CA PRO A 304 -13.49 -23.86 -4.42
C PRO A 304 -12.80 -22.47 -4.48
N SER A 305 -13.04 -21.62 -3.49
CA SER A 305 -12.51 -20.25 -3.41
C SER A 305 -10.98 -20.20 -3.21
N ARG A 306 -10.39 -21.12 -2.44
CA ARG A 306 -8.94 -21.10 -2.14
C ARG A 306 -8.09 -21.43 -3.36
N ARG A 307 -8.47 -22.49 -4.08
CA ARG A 307 -7.84 -22.89 -5.34
C ARG A 307 -7.88 -21.75 -6.38
N ASN A 308 -8.99 -21.03 -6.44
CA ASN A 308 -9.15 -19.90 -7.34
C ASN A 308 -8.21 -18.74 -7.00
N LEU A 309 -7.94 -18.46 -5.72
CA LEU A 309 -7.02 -17.39 -5.33
C LEU A 309 -5.56 -17.71 -5.65
N HIS A 310 -5.11 -18.96 -5.46
CA HIS A 310 -3.77 -19.36 -5.90
C HIS A 310 -3.61 -19.24 -7.42
N LEU A 311 -4.62 -19.70 -8.16
CA LEU A 311 -4.63 -19.60 -9.62
C LEU A 311 -4.63 -18.15 -10.08
N VAL A 312 -5.42 -17.26 -9.47
CA VAL A 312 -5.43 -15.83 -9.80
C VAL A 312 -4.08 -15.19 -9.47
N ALA A 313 -3.50 -15.45 -8.29
CA ALA A 313 -2.17 -14.95 -7.95
C ALA A 313 -1.09 -15.45 -8.92
N GLY A 314 -1.15 -16.72 -9.31
CA GLY A 314 -0.26 -17.32 -10.31
C GLY A 314 -0.41 -16.69 -11.69
N ILE A 315 -1.64 -16.53 -12.20
CA ILE A 315 -1.89 -15.90 -13.51
C ILE A 315 -1.42 -14.44 -13.50
N VAL A 316 -1.83 -13.66 -12.50
CA VAL A 316 -1.43 -12.24 -12.40
C VAL A 316 0.10 -12.12 -12.27
N GLY A 317 0.73 -12.99 -11.47
CA GLY A 317 2.18 -13.08 -11.35
C GLY A 317 2.89 -13.45 -12.65
N LEU A 318 2.30 -14.34 -13.45
CA LEU A 318 2.84 -14.72 -14.75
C LEU A 318 2.75 -13.56 -15.75
N VAL A 319 1.63 -12.84 -15.79
CA VAL A 319 1.48 -11.64 -16.63
C VAL A 319 2.45 -10.55 -16.17
N ALA A 320 2.69 -10.41 -14.86
CA ALA A 320 3.71 -9.50 -14.32
C ALA A 320 5.12 -9.87 -14.82
N ALA A 321 5.49 -11.15 -14.71
CA ALA A 321 6.78 -11.65 -15.17
C ALA A 321 6.98 -11.44 -16.68
N VAL A 322 5.99 -11.79 -17.51
CA VAL A 322 6.02 -11.58 -18.96
C VAL A 322 6.13 -10.10 -19.30
N SER A 323 5.36 -9.24 -18.62
CA SER A 323 5.44 -7.80 -18.79
C SER A 323 6.84 -7.26 -18.45
N GLY A 324 7.47 -7.77 -17.38
CA GLY A 324 8.85 -7.42 -17.04
C GLY A 324 9.87 -7.89 -18.08
N LEU A 325 9.70 -9.08 -18.67
CA LEU A 325 10.55 -9.56 -19.77
C LEU A 325 10.40 -8.70 -21.03
N ILE A 326 9.16 -8.30 -21.37
CA ILE A 326 8.89 -7.37 -22.47
C ILE A 326 9.54 -6.00 -22.19
N ALA A 327 9.49 -5.52 -20.95
CA ALA A 327 10.12 -4.27 -20.53
C ALA A 327 11.65 -4.27 -20.73
N VAL A 328 12.32 -5.40 -20.50
CA VAL A 328 13.76 -5.57 -20.76
C VAL A 328 14.07 -5.57 -22.27
N ALA A 329 13.18 -6.14 -23.08
CA ALA A 329 13.37 -6.24 -24.52
C ALA A 329 13.11 -4.93 -25.28
N LEU A 330 12.37 -3.99 -24.66
CA LEU A 330 11.97 -2.74 -25.29
C LEU A 330 12.81 -1.55 -24.80
N PRO A 331 13.01 -0.52 -25.64
CA PRO A 331 13.67 0.71 -25.22
C PRO A 331 12.93 1.42 -24.08
N LEU A 332 13.67 1.85 -23.07
CA LEU A 332 13.15 2.65 -21.94
C LEU A 332 13.16 4.15 -22.21
N LEU A 333 13.97 4.60 -23.15
CA LEU A 333 14.07 6.00 -23.56
C LEU A 333 13.87 6.08 -25.07
N SER A 334 13.13 7.10 -25.49
CA SER A 334 13.04 7.52 -26.87
C SER A 334 13.65 8.91 -26.97
N LEU A 335 14.64 9.06 -27.86
CA LEU A 335 15.29 10.34 -28.15
C LEU A 335 14.79 10.88 -29.50
N PRO A 336 14.73 12.21 -29.68
CA PRO A 336 14.40 12.81 -30.97
C PRO A 336 15.43 12.45 -32.04
N ASP A 337 15.01 12.54 -33.30
CA ASP A 337 15.87 12.42 -34.48
C ASP A 337 16.62 11.08 -34.62
N GLY A 338 16.15 10.04 -33.91
CA GLY A 338 16.76 8.70 -33.98
C GLY A 338 18.15 8.63 -33.34
N ALA A 339 18.50 9.57 -32.46
CA ALA A 339 19.76 9.56 -31.75
C ALA A 339 19.95 8.25 -30.97
N ALA A 340 21.20 7.78 -30.89
CA ALA A 340 21.54 6.53 -30.22
C ALA A 340 21.07 6.55 -28.76
N VAL A 341 20.21 5.61 -28.40
CA VAL A 341 19.70 5.46 -27.03
C VAL A 341 20.80 4.85 -26.15
N PRO A 342 21.23 5.51 -25.07
CA PRO A 342 22.17 4.93 -24.13
C PRO A 342 21.64 3.61 -23.56
N GLU A 343 22.48 2.59 -23.51
CA GLU A 343 22.09 1.31 -22.90
C GLU A 343 21.78 1.49 -21.41
N ASN A 344 20.57 1.11 -21.01
CA ASN A 344 20.18 1.09 -19.60
C ASN A 344 20.50 -0.29 -18.99
N TYR A 345 21.65 -0.40 -18.35
CA TYR A 345 22.06 -1.65 -17.69
C TYR A 345 21.24 -1.98 -16.44
N GLY A 346 20.55 -1.01 -15.82
CA GLY A 346 19.84 -1.19 -14.55
C GLY A 346 18.58 -2.05 -14.73
N ILE A 347 17.88 -1.87 -15.85
CA ILE A 347 16.70 -2.68 -16.17
C ILE A 347 17.04 -4.15 -16.40
N ARG A 348 18.29 -4.50 -16.74
CA ARG A 348 18.68 -5.90 -17.00
C ARG A 348 18.50 -6.78 -15.76
N LEU A 349 18.47 -6.19 -14.57
CA LEU A 349 18.12 -6.85 -13.31
C LEU A 349 16.67 -7.39 -13.29
N LEU A 350 15.80 -6.85 -14.15
CA LEU A 350 14.41 -7.29 -14.27
C LEU A 350 14.31 -8.67 -14.93
N LEU A 351 15.32 -9.07 -15.72
CA LEU A 351 15.38 -10.40 -16.32
C LEU A 351 15.41 -11.51 -15.24
N PRO A 352 16.41 -11.59 -14.35
CA PRO A 352 16.43 -12.62 -13.31
C PRO A 352 15.24 -12.48 -12.33
N ALA A 353 14.78 -11.26 -12.05
CA ALA A 353 13.59 -11.04 -11.20
C ALA A 353 12.31 -11.63 -11.83
N SER A 354 12.04 -11.33 -13.10
CA SER A 354 10.90 -11.85 -13.83
C SER A 354 10.96 -13.37 -14.00
N VAL A 355 12.16 -13.94 -14.23
CA VAL A 355 12.32 -15.40 -14.29
C VAL A 355 11.97 -16.04 -12.95
N LEU A 356 12.49 -15.51 -11.84
CA LEU A 356 12.19 -16.00 -10.50
C LEU A 356 10.68 -15.97 -10.20
N VAL A 357 10.04 -14.81 -10.43
CA VAL A 357 8.60 -14.64 -10.21
C VAL A 357 7.78 -15.53 -11.15
N GLY A 358 8.17 -15.63 -12.42
CA GLY A 358 7.50 -16.47 -13.42
C GLY A 358 7.52 -17.95 -13.07
N VAL A 359 8.67 -18.49 -12.63
CA VAL A 359 8.79 -19.90 -12.20
C VAL A 359 7.89 -20.18 -10.99
N LEU A 360 7.91 -19.30 -9.98
CA LEU A 360 7.06 -19.45 -8.79
C LEU A 360 5.57 -19.28 -9.12
N ALA A 361 5.23 -18.37 -10.04
CA ALA A 361 3.88 -18.16 -10.55
C ALA A 361 3.32 -19.40 -11.26
N VAL A 362 4.12 -20.07 -12.10
CA VAL A 362 3.75 -21.36 -12.71
C VAL A 362 3.48 -22.41 -11.63
N GLY A 363 4.32 -22.45 -10.59
CA GLY A 363 4.11 -23.32 -9.43
C GLY A 363 2.79 -23.07 -8.68
N LEU A 364 2.31 -21.82 -8.64
CA LEU A 364 1.00 -21.47 -8.06
C LEU A 364 -0.20 -21.95 -8.86
N VAL A 365 -0.05 -22.12 -10.18
CA VAL A 365 -1.11 -22.66 -11.04
C VAL A 365 -1.29 -24.16 -10.81
N VAL A 366 -0.25 -24.86 -10.32
CA VAL A 366 -0.28 -26.29 -10.01
C VAL A 366 -0.85 -26.53 -8.61
N PRO A 367 -2.04 -27.16 -8.45
CA PRO A 367 -2.72 -27.25 -7.15
C PRO A 367 -1.90 -27.92 -6.05
N GLY A 368 -1.10 -28.94 -6.39
CA GLY A 368 -0.28 -29.66 -5.41
C GLY A 368 0.90 -28.86 -4.86
N TRP A 369 1.30 -27.77 -5.54
CA TRP A 369 2.48 -26.97 -5.18
C TRP A 369 2.11 -25.58 -4.68
N ALA A 370 0.91 -25.10 -5.03
CA ALA A 370 0.45 -23.75 -4.75
C ALA A 370 0.63 -23.33 -3.29
N ALA A 371 0.09 -24.10 -2.34
CA ALA A 371 0.19 -23.78 -0.92
C ALA A 371 1.64 -23.79 -0.38
N ARG A 372 2.54 -24.55 -1.01
CA ARG A 372 3.96 -24.65 -0.61
C ARG A 372 4.78 -23.49 -1.17
N LEU A 373 4.51 -23.07 -2.40
CA LEU A 373 5.29 -22.06 -3.11
C LEU A 373 4.79 -20.63 -2.88
N ARG A 374 3.52 -20.46 -2.45
CA ARG A 374 2.92 -19.15 -2.20
C ARG A 374 3.74 -18.23 -1.30
N PRO A 375 4.29 -18.66 -0.14
CA PRO A 375 5.08 -17.76 0.68
C PRO A 375 6.36 -17.30 -0.04
N ALA A 376 7.00 -18.19 -0.79
CA ALA A 376 8.17 -17.85 -1.60
C ALA A 376 7.83 -16.83 -2.69
N PHE A 377 6.71 -17.06 -3.39
CA PHE A 377 6.21 -16.18 -4.45
C PHE A 377 5.96 -14.75 -3.95
N SER A 378 5.27 -14.58 -2.82
CA SER A 378 4.98 -13.26 -2.26
C SER A 378 6.25 -12.45 -1.98
N VAL A 379 7.30 -13.09 -1.47
CA VAL A 379 8.58 -12.43 -1.20
C VAL A 379 9.34 -12.16 -2.50
N ALA A 380 9.36 -13.11 -3.43
CA ALA A 380 10.05 -12.99 -4.71
C ALA A 380 9.55 -11.81 -5.57
N CYS A 381 8.27 -11.44 -5.46
CA CYS A 381 7.72 -10.26 -6.14
C CYS A 381 8.44 -8.95 -5.79
N ALA A 382 9.08 -8.86 -4.61
CA ALA A 382 9.91 -7.70 -4.26
C ALA A 382 11.13 -7.54 -5.19
N GLY A 383 11.59 -8.61 -5.83
CA GLY A 383 12.63 -8.57 -6.86
C GLY A 383 12.22 -7.74 -8.09
N ILE A 384 10.94 -7.74 -8.46
CA ILE A 384 10.43 -6.88 -9.55
C ILE A 384 10.52 -5.41 -9.13
N ALA A 385 10.13 -5.06 -7.90
CA ALA A 385 10.24 -3.69 -7.40
C ALA A 385 11.69 -3.19 -7.36
N LEU A 386 12.62 -4.03 -6.89
CA LEU A 386 14.06 -3.76 -6.90
C LEU A 386 14.57 -3.44 -8.32
N ALA A 387 14.23 -4.30 -9.29
CA ALA A 387 14.71 -4.17 -10.65
C ALA A 387 14.10 -2.99 -11.41
N VAL A 388 12.78 -2.77 -11.27
CA VAL A 388 12.08 -1.65 -11.91
C VAL A 388 12.61 -0.32 -11.39
N ALA A 389 12.80 -0.18 -10.06
CA ALA A 389 13.35 1.05 -9.48
C ALA A 389 14.76 1.35 -10.01
N SER A 390 15.62 0.33 -10.14
CA SER A 390 16.97 0.47 -10.71
C SER A 390 16.94 0.94 -12.18
N GLY A 391 16.07 0.36 -13.00
CA GLY A 391 15.91 0.77 -14.39
C GLY A 391 15.32 2.18 -14.56
N PHE A 392 14.32 2.52 -13.75
CA PHE A 392 13.57 3.78 -13.86
C PHE A 392 14.36 4.99 -13.38
N ASP A 393 15.30 4.81 -12.44
CA ASP A 393 16.17 5.87 -11.98
C ASP A 393 16.92 6.57 -13.13
N THR A 394 17.36 5.81 -14.13
CA THR A 394 18.01 6.37 -15.34
C THR A 394 17.01 7.12 -16.23
N VAL A 395 15.79 6.61 -16.35
CA VAL A 395 14.73 7.25 -17.17
C VAL A 395 14.33 8.58 -16.55
N LEU A 396 14.00 8.58 -15.26
CA LEU A 396 13.57 9.76 -14.52
C LEU A 396 14.66 10.83 -14.47
N SER A 397 15.93 10.44 -14.30
CA SER A 397 17.05 11.37 -14.37
C SER A 397 17.20 12.00 -15.77
N ALA A 398 17.05 11.20 -16.82
CA ALA A 398 17.17 11.66 -18.21
C ALA A 398 16.00 12.57 -18.64
N THR A 399 14.78 12.26 -18.20
CA THR A 399 13.58 13.04 -18.52
C THR A 399 13.40 14.27 -17.62
N GLY A 400 13.95 14.25 -16.40
CA GLY A 400 13.70 15.27 -15.38
C GLY A 400 14.68 16.46 -15.37
N VAL A 401 15.95 16.29 -15.76
CA VAL A 401 16.99 17.30 -15.45
C VAL A 401 17.83 17.76 -16.66
N ILE A 402 18.10 16.94 -17.68
CA ILE A 402 19.25 17.21 -18.58
C ILE A 402 18.88 17.34 -20.07
N THR A 403 17.81 16.71 -20.55
CA THR A 403 17.46 16.77 -21.98
C THR A 403 15.94 16.87 -22.13
N SER A 404 15.43 18.09 -22.30
CA SER A 404 14.00 18.44 -22.48
C SER A 404 13.30 17.80 -23.69
N LYS A 405 13.94 16.81 -24.34
CA LYS A 405 13.43 16.10 -25.49
C LYS A 405 13.45 14.57 -25.38
N ALA A 406 14.02 14.00 -24.31
CA ALA A 406 13.95 12.55 -24.09
C ALA A 406 12.57 12.18 -23.54
N THR A 407 11.90 11.20 -24.12
CA THR A 407 10.58 10.72 -23.68
C THR A 407 10.67 9.28 -23.17
N PRO A 408 9.78 8.87 -22.25
CA PRO A 408 9.68 7.48 -21.81
C PRO A 408 9.38 6.56 -23.01
N GLY A 409 10.25 5.56 -23.22
CA GLY A 409 10.05 4.53 -24.23
C GLY A 409 9.00 3.49 -23.80
N PRO A 410 8.56 2.62 -24.72
CA PRO A 410 7.52 1.62 -24.45
C PRO A 410 7.89 0.65 -23.33
N GLY A 411 9.18 0.37 -23.10
CA GLY A 411 9.64 -0.50 -22.01
C GLY A 411 9.28 0.02 -20.63
N VAL A 412 9.16 1.34 -20.45
CA VAL A 412 8.74 1.96 -19.16
C VAL A 412 7.32 1.53 -18.80
N TRP A 413 6.40 1.53 -19.76
CA TRP A 413 5.01 1.16 -19.52
C TRP A 413 4.85 -0.31 -19.13
N PHE A 414 5.59 -1.20 -19.79
CA PHE A 414 5.60 -2.62 -19.42
C PHE A 414 6.28 -2.88 -18.07
N GLY A 415 7.33 -2.12 -17.72
CA GLY A 415 7.97 -2.20 -16.40
C GLY A 415 7.04 -1.72 -15.28
N ALA A 416 6.30 -0.63 -15.52
CA ALA A 416 5.30 -0.12 -14.58
C ALA A 416 4.13 -1.10 -14.42
N LEU A 417 3.67 -1.69 -15.53
CA LEU A 417 2.64 -2.73 -15.52
C LEU A 417 3.11 -3.97 -14.75
N ALA A 418 4.35 -4.41 -14.96
CA ALA A 418 4.93 -5.54 -14.23
C ALA A 418 4.95 -5.28 -12.71
N LEU A 419 5.36 -4.08 -12.29
CA LEU A 419 5.35 -3.68 -10.89
C LEU A 419 3.94 -3.68 -10.28
N LEU A 420 2.97 -3.08 -10.99
CA LEU A 420 1.58 -3.04 -10.55
C LEU A 420 0.99 -4.45 -10.42
N LEU A 421 1.16 -5.29 -11.43
CA LEU A 421 0.67 -6.66 -11.42
C LEU A 421 1.36 -7.51 -10.34
N ALA A 422 2.66 -7.32 -10.11
CA ALA A 422 3.36 -7.99 -9.02
C ALA A 422 2.77 -7.62 -7.66
N LEU A 423 2.45 -6.34 -7.43
CA LEU A 423 1.78 -5.90 -6.21
C LEU A 423 0.40 -6.54 -6.05
N VAL A 424 -0.42 -6.53 -7.11
CA VAL A 424 -1.74 -7.18 -7.11
C VAL A 424 -1.58 -8.69 -6.81
N ALA A 425 -0.60 -9.36 -7.40
CA ALA A 425 -0.35 -10.77 -7.15
C ALA A 425 0.07 -11.05 -5.70
N VAL A 426 0.87 -10.18 -5.08
CA VAL A 426 1.22 -10.26 -3.65
C VAL A 426 -0.03 -10.09 -2.79
N ILE A 427 -0.92 -9.14 -3.11
CA ILE A 427 -2.18 -8.94 -2.39
C ILE A 427 -3.06 -10.19 -2.48
N VAL A 428 -3.24 -10.77 -3.68
CA VAL A 428 -4.03 -12.00 -3.84
C VAL A 428 -3.37 -13.20 -3.14
N ALA A 429 -2.05 -13.34 -3.22
CA ALA A 429 -1.30 -14.41 -2.56
C ALA A 429 -1.31 -14.29 -1.02
N THR A 430 -1.32 -13.08 -0.49
CA THR A 430 -1.44 -12.85 0.97
C THR A 430 -2.85 -13.10 1.46
N LEU A 431 -3.88 -12.69 0.70
CA LEU A 431 -5.28 -13.04 0.95
C LEU A 431 -5.49 -14.56 1.01
N ALA A 432 -4.97 -15.29 0.02
CA ALA A 432 -5.02 -16.75 0.01
C ALA A 432 -4.36 -17.34 1.27
N GLY A 433 -3.27 -16.74 1.75
CA GLY A 433 -2.59 -17.17 2.97
C GLY A 433 -3.27 -16.87 4.28
N ALA A 434 -4.10 -15.82 4.31
CA ALA A 434 -4.90 -15.52 5.48
C ALA A 434 -6.06 -16.52 5.59
N LEU A 435 -6.71 -16.86 4.48
CA LEU A 435 -7.74 -17.90 4.44
C LEU A 435 -7.18 -19.29 4.79
N GLU A 436 -5.92 -19.57 4.45
CA GLU A 436 -5.21 -20.81 4.86
C GLU A 436 -4.95 -20.90 6.38
N ARG A 437 -5.16 -19.82 7.15
CA ARG A 437 -4.85 -19.73 8.59
C ARG A 437 -6.08 -19.78 9.48
N GLU A 438 -7.27 -19.54 8.94
CA GLU A 438 -8.53 -19.54 9.71
C GLU A 438 -8.95 -20.97 10.11
N ASP A 439 -8.59 -21.99 9.32
CA ASP A 439 -8.94 -23.40 9.61
C ASP A 439 -7.93 -24.14 10.50
N VAL A 440 -6.99 -23.45 11.15
CA VAL A 440 -5.88 -24.16 11.79
C VAL A 440 -5.63 -23.81 13.24
N ASP A 441 -5.59 -24.88 14.04
CA ASP A 441 -5.20 -24.87 15.43
C ASP A 441 -3.82 -24.19 15.61
N LEU A 442 -3.80 -23.19 16.48
CA LEU A 442 -2.64 -22.35 16.78
C LEU A 442 -1.74 -22.98 17.85
N SER A 443 -2.14 -24.13 18.41
CA SER A 443 -1.38 -24.88 19.44
C SER A 443 0.01 -25.37 18.97
N GLU A 444 0.25 -25.49 17.65
CA GLU A 444 1.52 -25.94 17.06
C GLU A 444 2.57 -24.84 16.82
N LEU A 445 2.40 -23.63 17.37
CA LEU A 445 3.38 -22.54 17.22
C LEU A 445 4.62 -22.77 18.11
N GLU A 446 5.54 -23.61 17.68
CA GLU A 446 6.85 -23.75 18.32
C GLU A 446 7.74 -22.53 18.02
N SER A 447 8.12 -21.80 19.07
CA SER A 447 9.16 -20.77 18.97
C SER A 447 10.52 -21.42 18.81
N ARG A 448 11.18 -21.20 17.65
CA ARG A 448 12.50 -21.77 17.34
C ARG A 448 13.59 -20.71 17.51
N PRO A 449 14.28 -20.64 18.67
CA PRO A 449 15.24 -19.57 18.97
C PRO A 449 16.40 -19.50 17.97
N VAL A 450 16.82 -20.64 17.42
CA VAL A 450 17.86 -20.71 16.38
C VAL A 450 17.47 -19.95 15.11
N LEU A 451 16.22 -20.07 14.66
CA LEU A 451 15.71 -19.31 13.52
C LEU A 451 15.58 -17.82 13.85
N GLY A 452 15.28 -17.48 15.10
CA GLY A 452 15.30 -16.10 15.58
C GLY A 452 16.70 -15.46 15.49
N TRP A 453 17.75 -16.17 15.90
CA TRP A 453 19.13 -15.69 15.76
C TRP A 453 19.57 -15.58 14.29
N LEU A 454 19.20 -16.56 13.46
CA LEU A 454 19.46 -16.51 12.03
C LEU A 454 18.74 -15.33 11.36
N ALA A 455 17.53 -14.99 11.80
CA ALA A 455 16.82 -13.81 11.30
C ALA A 455 17.57 -12.51 11.62
N LEU A 456 18.24 -12.41 12.78
CA LEU A 456 19.09 -11.26 13.11
C LEU A 456 20.31 -11.18 12.18
N VAL A 457 21.00 -12.30 11.95
CA VAL A 457 22.16 -12.37 11.03
C VAL A 457 21.73 -11.99 9.61
N VAL A 458 20.59 -12.53 9.14
CA VAL A 458 19.99 -12.18 7.85
C VAL A 458 19.66 -10.69 7.79
N ALA A 459 19.10 -10.09 8.84
CA ALA A 459 18.79 -8.67 8.85
C ALA A 459 20.04 -7.82 8.69
N LEU A 460 21.13 -8.13 9.40
CA LEU A 460 22.41 -7.42 9.27
C LEU A 460 23.01 -7.56 7.87
N LEU A 461 23.02 -8.78 7.33
CA LEU A 461 23.53 -9.05 5.97
C LEU A 461 22.67 -8.38 4.90
N ALA A 462 21.34 -8.38 5.05
CA ALA A 462 20.42 -7.73 4.15
C ALA A 462 20.61 -6.21 4.16
N VAL A 463 20.73 -5.59 5.35
CA VAL A 463 21.03 -4.15 5.46
C VAL A 463 22.31 -3.80 4.71
N GLY A 464 23.34 -4.64 4.79
CA GLY A 464 24.56 -4.45 4.01
C GLY A 464 24.37 -4.69 2.49
N ALA A 465 23.68 -5.76 2.11
CA ALA A 465 23.47 -6.15 0.70
C ALA A 465 22.64 -5.13 -0.10
N PHE A 466 21.59 -4.58 0.52
CA PHE A 466 20.74 -3.55 -0.08
C PHE A 466 21.24 -2.14 0.24
N GLY A 467 22.07 -1.99 1.27
CA GLY A 467 22.65 -0.72 1.71
C GLY A 467 23.79 -0.26 0.82
N PHE A 468 24.74 -1.15 0.54
CA PHE A 468 25.95 -0.81 -0.20
C PHE A 468 25.80 -1.02 -1.71
N PRO A 469 26.62 -0.31 -2.52
CA PRO A 469 26.75 -0.58 -3.94
C PRO A 469 27.13 -2.03 -4.22
N THR A 470 26.57 -2.58 -5.30
CA THR A 470 26.86 -3.93 -5.86
C THR A 470 27.93 -3.88 -6.95
N VAL A 471 28.05 -2.75 -7.63
CA VAL A 471 29.00 -2.53 -8.73
C VAL A 471 29.73 -1.23 -8.49
N THR A 472 31.05 -1.26 -8.59
CA THR A 472 31.93 -0.09 -8.47
C THR A 472 32.91 -0.06 -9.65
N GLY A 473 33.24 1.12 -10.14
CA GLY A 473 34.25 1.38 -11.16
C GLY A 473 34.87 2.78 -10.98
N PRO A 474 35.88 3.15 -11.78
CA PRO A 474 36.69 4.35 -11.57
C PRO A 474 35.91 5.67 -11.39
N ASP A 475 34.73 5.80 -12.00
CA ASP A 475 33.84 6.96 -11.88
C ASP A 475 32.36 6.57 -11.70
N TYR A 476 32.09 5.37 -11.16
CA TYR A 476 30.73 4.86 -11.07
C TYR A 476 30.52 3.97 -9.84
N GLU A 477 29.45 4.25 -9.12
CA GLU A 477 28.93 3.38 -8.08
C GLU A 477 27.44 3.10 -8.34
N SER A 478 27.04 1.84 -8.23
CA SER A 478 25.62 1.49 -8.30
C SER A 478 24.87 1.98 -7.07
N ALA A 479 23.57 2.26 -7.25
CA ALA A 479 22.74 2.73 -6.16
C ALA A 479 22.59 1.65 -5.06
N GLY A 480 22.80 2.09 -3.82
CA GLY A 480 22.39 1.39 -2.60
C GLY A 480 21.39 2.23 -1.81
N LEU A 481 20.88 1.70 -0.70
CA LEU A 481 19.91 2.36 0.18
C LEU A 481 20.34 3.79 0.56
N TRP A 482 21.62 3.97 0.87
CA TRP A 482 22.16 5.21 1.43
C TRP A 482 22.41 6.31 0.40
N THR A 483 22.19 6.01 -0.89
CA THR A 483 22.34 6.99 -1.97
C THR A 483 21.08 7.84 -2.16
N PHE A 484 19.95 7.45 -1.54
CA PHE A 484 18.66 8.16 -1.59
C PHE A 484 18.16 8.51 -3.00
N ARG A 485 18.55 7.70 -4.00
CA ARG A 485 18.07 7.78 -5.39
C ARG A 485 16.74 7.05 -5.56
N ILE A 486 16.05 7.17 -6.70
CA ILE A 486 14.83 6.39 -6.97
C ILE A 486 15.14 4.88 -6.87
N ALA A 487 16.30 4.46 -7.36
CA ALA A 487 16.78 3.09 -7.22
C ALA A 487 16.89 2.60 -5.74
N SER A 488 17.09 3.52 -4.78
CA SER A 488 17.14 3.17 -3.35
C SER A 488 15.77 2.72 -2.82
N THR A 489 14.66 3.20 -3.40
CA THR A 489 13.30 2.79 -2.98
C THR A 489 13.03 1.31 -3.26
N GLY A 490 13.46 0.80 -4.42
CA GLY A 490 13.39 -0.64 -4.72
C GLY A 490 14.25 -1.48 -3.78
N SER A 491 15.38 -0.93 -3.33
CA SER A 491 16.26 -1.56 -2.33
C SER A 491 15.59 -1.61 -0.94
N VAL A 492 14.87 -0.57 -0.54
CA VAL A 492 14.04 -0.56 0.69
C VAL A 492 13.00 -1.66 0.64
N VAL A 493 12.22 -1.75 -0.45
CA VAL A 493 11.15 -2.74 -0.59
C VAL A 493 11.71 -4.16 -0.49
N ALA A 494 12.81 -4.45 -1.20
CA ALA A 494 13.47 -5.75 -1.14
C ALA A 494 14.05 -6.06 0.25
N LEU A 495 14.71 -5.09 0.90
CA LEU A 495 15.24 -5.22 2.26
C LEU A 495 14.13 -5.56 3.26
N VAL A 496 13.04 -4.79 3.25
CA VAL A 496 11.90 -5.01 4.15
C VAL A 496 11.27 -6.37 3.88
N ALA A 497 11.07 -6.76 2.62
CA ALA A 497 10.52 -8.07 2.28
C ALA A 497 11.39 -9.22 2.80
N VAL A 498 12.73 -9.12 2.66
CA VAL A 498 13.68 -10.13 3.16
C VAL A 498 13.66 -10.21 4.69
N ILE A 499 13.69 -9.07 5.40
CA ILE A 499 13.66 -9.03 6.87
C ILE A 499 12.33 -9.59 7.39
N VAL A 500 11.20 -9.14 6.83
CA VAL A 500 9.87 -9.62 7.21
C VAL A 500 9.75 -11.12 6.96
N ALA A 501 10.24 -11.62 5.82
CA ALA A 501 10.26 -13.05 5.53
C ALA A 501 11.06 -13.84 6.56
N ALA A 502 12.25 -13.36 6.95
CA ALA A 502 13.09 -14.01 7.96
C ALA A 502 12.44 -14.04 9.35
N VAL A 503 11.88 -12.90 9.79
CA VAL A 503 11.16 -12.80 11.07
C VAL A 503 9.92 -13.68 11.09
N LEU A 504 9.12 -13.66 10.02
CA LEU A 504 7.92 -14.50 9.90
C LEU A 504 8.27 -15.99 9.81
N ALA A 505 9.38 -16.36 9.17
CA ALA A 505 9.81 -17.74 9.06
C ALA A 505 10.11 -18.37 10.43
N ALA A 506 10.68 -17.61 11.37
CA ALA A 506 10.95 -18.07 12.73
C ALA A 506 9.67 -18.39 13.55
N ARG A 507 8.51 -17.87 13.10
CA ARG A 507 7.18 -18.09 13.71
C ARG A 507 6.22 -18.87 12.81
N SER A 508 6.75 -19.50 11.76
CA SER A 508 5.94 -20.23 10.78
C SER A 508 6.24 -21.71 10.82
N ARG A 509 5.28 -22.53 10.35
CA ARG A 509 5.48 -23.98 10.18
C ARG A 509 6.71 -24.29 9.31
N PRO A 510 7.41 -25.41 9.54
CA PRO A 510 8.64 -25.80 8.83
C PRO A 510 8.64 -25.55 7.32
N SER A 511 7.64 -26.07 6.61
CA SER A 511 7.54 -25.96 5.16
C SER A 511 7.23 -24.54 4.67
N ARG A 512 6.36 -23.80 5.38
CA ARG A 512 6.00 -22.42 5.03
C ARG A 512 7.13 -21.44 5.37
N GLY A 513 7.81 -21.64 6.51
CA GLY A 513 8.99 -20.89 6.91
C GLY A 513 10.15 -21.10 5.93
N ALA A 514 10.42 -22.35 5.53
CA ALA A 514 11.40 -22.65 4.50
C ALA A 514 11.07 -21.98 3.15
N ALA A 515 9.81 -22.00 2.72
CA ALA A 515 9.39 -21.32 1.50
C ALA A 515 9.62 -19.80 1.55
N LEU A 516 9.30 -19.13 2.68
CA LEU A 516 9.60 -17.71 2.87
C LEU A 516 11.10 -17.42 2.72
N LEU A 517 11.94 -18.25 3.35
CA LEU A 517 13.39 -18.11 3.32
C LEU A 517 13.98 -18.36 1.92
N PHE A 518 13.45 -19.33 1.17
CA PHE A 518 13.84 -19.55 -0.24
C PHE A 518 13.41 -18.38 -1.14
N GLY A 519 12.22 -17.81 -0.93
CA GLY A 519 11.79 -16.60 -1.64
C GLY A 519 12.72 -15.42 -1.37
N ALA A 520 13.07 -15.20 -0.09
CA ALA A 520 14.02 -14.17 0.32
C ALA A 520 15.43 -14.41 -0.25
N ALA A 521 15.89 -15.66 -0.29
CA ALA A 521 17.17 -16.02 -0.90
C ALA A 521 17.16 -15.70 -2.40
N GLY A 522 16.05 -15.95 -3.09
CA GLY A 522 15.86 -15.57 -4.48
C GLY A 522 16.01 -14.05 -4.70
N VAL A 523 15.43 -13.22 -3.84
CA VAL A 523 15.58 -11.75 -3.91
C VAL A 523 17.04 -11.32 -3.66
N ALA A 524 17.74 -11.95 -2.70
CA ALA A 524 19.15 -11.69 -2.46
C ALA A 524 20.04 -12.12 -3.65
N VAL A 525 19.74 -13.24 -4.30
CA VAL A 525 20.40 -13.68 -5.53
C VAL A 525 20.16 -12.68 -6.68
N VAL A 526 18.93 -12.20 -6.85
CA VAL A 526 18.64 -11.14 -7.84
C VAL A 526 19.52 -9.92 -7.57
N ARG A 527 19.63 -9.44 -6.33
CA ARG A 527 20.52 -8.32 -5.98
C ARG A 527 21.98 -8.61 -6.31
N ALA A 528 22.49 -9.81 -6.01
CA ALA A 528 23.87 -10.21 -6.34
C ALA A 528 24.13 -10.27 -7.85
N LEU A 529 23.12 -10.67 -8.64
CA LEU A 529 23.23 -10.77 -10.09
C LEU A 529 23.37 -9.42 -10.78
N GLU A 530 23.08 -8.29 -10.12
CA GLU A 530 23.28 -6.95 -10.67
C GLU A 530 24.70 -6.75 -11.20
N PHE A 531 25.72 -7.27 -10.51
CA PHE A 531 27.09 -7.22 -11.03
C PHE A 531 27.24 -7.96 -12.36
N VAL A 532 26.60 -9.12 -12.51
CA VAL A 532 26.70 -9.92 -13.74
C VAL A 532 25.98 -9.24 -14.90
N VAL A 533 24.78 -8.70 -14.67
CA VAL A 533 23.96 -8.11 -15.75
C VAL A 533 24.30 -6.65 -16.05
N ALA A 534 24.87 -5.91 -15.08
CA ALA A 534 25.20 -4.50 -15.20
C ALA A 534 26.69 -4.17 -15.10
N GLY A 535 27.57 -5.15 -14.90
CA GLY A 535 29.03 -4.94 -14.83
C GLY A 535 29.66 -4.45 -16.13
N GLY A 536 28.99 -4.64 -17.28
CA GLY A 536 29.42 -4.06 -18.56
C GLY A 536 29.21 -2.55 -18.68
N ARG A 537 28.59 -1.91 -17.67
CA ARG A 537 28.23 -0.48 -17.70
C ARG A 537 29.46 0.44 -17.75
N VAL A 538 30.57 0.07 -17.12
CA VAL A 538 31.82 0.87 -17.09
C VAL A 538 33.04 -0.04 -17.22
N ALA A 539 34.02 0.37 -18.02
CA ALA A 539 35.30 -0.34 -18.14
C ALA A 539 36.01 -0.41 -16.78
N GLY A 540 36.46 -1.60 -16.39
CA GLY A 540 37.08 -1.82 -15.08
C GLY A 540 36.10 -1.97 -13.92
N SER A 541 34.80 -2.19 -14.18
CA SER A 541 33.82 -2.49 -13.14
C SER A 541 34.16 -3.79 -12.38
N GLY A 542 34.08 -3.74 -11.06
CA GLY A 542 34.28 -4.87 -10.16
C GLY A 542 33.09 -5.10 -9.22
N PRO A 543 33.00 -6.29 -8.60
CA PRO A 543 32.00 -6.57 -7.58
C PRO A 543 32.33 -5.76 -6.32
N ALA A 544 31.36 -4.96 -5.87
CA ALA A 544 31.49 -4.17 -4.66
C ALA A 544 30.99 -4.92 -3.42
N LEU A 545 31.10 -4.28 -2.24
CA LEU A 545 30.74 -4.87 -0.95
C LEU A 545 29.31 -5.43 -0.92
N GLY A 546 28.35 -4.73 -1.54
CA GLY A 546 26.95 -5.16 -1.60
C GLY A 546 26.75 -6.50 -2.30
N THR A 547 27.55 -6.82 -3.34
CA THR A 547 27.47 -8.11 -4.05
C THR A 547 27.89 -9.27 -3.16
N TRP A 548 29.00 -9.13 -2.42
CA TRP A 548 29.46 -10.17 -1.51
C TRP A 548 28.51 -10.37 -0.33
N LEU A 549 27.96 -9.28 0.22
CA LEU A 549 26.97 -9.35 1.29
C LEU A 549 25.64 -9.95 0.81
N ALA A 550 25.23 -9.70 -0.45
CA ALA A 550 24.05 -10.32 -1.05
C ALA A 550 24.23 -11.85 -1.21
N ILE A 551 25.41 -12.29 -1.65
CA ILE A 551 25.76 -13.73 -1.75
C ILE A 551 25.74 -14.37 -0.36
N ALA A 552 26.41 -13.75 0.63
CA ALA A 552 26.41 -14.24 2.00
C ALA A 552 24.99 -14.33 2.58
N CYS A 553 24.17 -13.30 2.35
CA CYS A 553 22.77 -13.27 2.77
C CYS A 553 21.97 -14.43 2.15
N ALA A 554 22.12 -14.66 0.84
CA ALA A 554 21.47 -15.76 0.14
C ALA A 554 21.88 -17.13 0.71
N VAL A 555 23.18 -17.35 0.98
CA VAL A 555 23.69 -18.59 1.57
C VAL A 555 23.08 -18.82 2.95
N VAL A 556 23.08 -17.80 3.83
CA VAL A 556 22.50 -17.92 5.17
C VAL A 556 21.00 -18.20 5.12
N LEU A 557 20.27 -17.56 4.20
CA LEU A 557 18.84 -17.81 3.99
C LEU A 557 18.55 -19.24 3.52
N VAL A 558 19.37 -19.79 2.61
CA VAL A 558 19.25 -21.20 2.18
C VAL A 558 19.54 -22.17 3.33
N VAL A 559 20.60 -21.92 4.10
CA VAL A 559 20.92 -22.74 5.29
C VAL A 559 19.77 -22.69 6.29
N ALA A 560 19.24 -21.49 6.57
CA ALA A 560 18.09 -21.32 7.46
C ALA A 560 16.84 -22.04 6.93
N ALA A 561 16.61 -22.05 5.61
CA ALA A 561 15.49 -22.77 4.99
C ALA A 561 15.63 -24.28 5.16
N VAL A 562 16.83 -24.83 4.95
CA VAL A 562 17.12 -26.27 5.18
C VAL A 562 16.92 -26.64 6.65
N LEU A 563 17.42 -25.81 7.56
CA LEU A 563 17.21 -26.01 9.00
C LEU A 563 15.73 -25.98 9.38
N ALA A 564 14.97 -25.03 8.82
CA ALA A 564 13.53 -24.93 9.03
C ALA A 564 12.79 -26.21 8.61
N MET A 565 13.18 -26.82 7.48
CA MET A 565 12.62 -28.10 7.01
C MET A 565 13.01 -29.29 7.88
N SER A 566 14.21 -29.29 8.46
CA SER A 566 14.77 -30.43 9.20
C SER A 566 14.29 -30.59 10.64
N GLY A 567 13.57 -29.59 11.19
CA GLY A 567 13.01 -29.68 12.54
C GLY A 567 11.90 -30.72 12.61
N LYS A 568 12.27 -31.96 12.99
CA LYS A 568 11.33 -32.99 13.42
C LYS A 568 10.44 -32.45 14.54
N PRO A 569 9.14 -32.82 14.58
CA PRO A 569 8.38 -32.69 15.82
C PRO A 569 9.09 -33.54 16.86
N ASP A 570 9.48 -32.95 17.99
CA ASP A 570 9.98 -33.71 19.12
C ASP A 570 8.85 -34.68 19.53
N SER A 571 9.08 -35.95 19.20
CA SER A 571 8.19 -37.06 19.53
C SER A 571 8.62 -37.61 20.88
N THR A 572 8.36 -36.85 21.94
CA THR A 572 8.56 -37.23 23.34
C THR A 572 7.78 -36.21 24.18
N THR A 573 6.95 -36.53 25.17
CA THR A 573 6.72 -37.74 25.97
C THR A 573 5.55 -37.43 26.89
#